data_AF-A0A059LDY0-F1
#
_entry.id   AF-A0A059LDY0-F1
#
_cell.length_a   1.000
_cell.length_b   1.000
_cell.length_c   1.000
_cell.angle_alpha   90.00
_cell.angle_beta   90.00
_cell.angle_gamma   90.00
#
_symmetry.space_group_name_H-M   'P 1'
#
loop_
_entity.id
_entity.type
_entity.pdbx_description
1 polymer ?
#
loop_
_entity_poly.entity_id
_entity_poly.type
_entity_poly.pdbx_seq_one_letter_code
_entity_poly.pdbx_strand_id
1 'polypeptide(L)'
;MLNVLRRSTSSLGSQVAKATQLQQKRFLNVHEYQGAELMRQYGINVPPGIAVKSLSEVESAARELADDKGEVVIKSQILAGGRGLGTFTNGLKGGVHVIKASEAKAMAEKMLNGTLVTKQTGAKGKPVNTLYLAQKMKLKREMYFAILLDRSSAGPLIIACSEGGTSIEDLAEKYPEKIVKVPVNIIQGITDDQATQVAKGLGVVEKVDEAAKQIKGLYKLFCERDCTMVEVNPLAEDDKGLIAADAKLGFDDNAA
;
A
#
# COMPACT_ATOMS: atom_id res chain seq x y z
N MET A 1 40.59 -68.73 36.02
CA MET A 1 39.44 -68.67 36.96
C MET A 1 39.26 -67.20 37.30
N LEU A 2 38.14 -66.50 37.07
CA LEU A 2 36.75 -66.87 36.88
C LEU A 2 36.02 -65.73 36.12
N ASN A 3 35.13 -66.12 35.19
CA ASN A 3 33.85 -65.52 34.73
C ASN A 3 33.65 -63.99 34.69
N VAL A 4 33.47 -63.39 33.51
CA VAL A 4 32.20 -63.26 32.74
C VAL A 4 31.08 -62.54 33.51
N LEU A 5 30.74 -61.33 33.06
CA LEU A 5 29.36 -60.82 33.04
C LEU A 5 29.24 -59.67 32.02
N ARG A 6 28.63 -60.01 30.87
CA ARG A 6 28.12 -59.06 29.88
C ARG A 6 27.10 -58.14 30.54
N ARG A 7 27.22 -56.83 30.33
CA ARG A 7 26.09 -55.89 30.44
C ARG A 7 25.94 -55.15 29.12
N SER A 8 24.76 -55.33 28.52
CA SER A 8 24.27 -54.64 27.34
C SER A 8 24.19 -53.14 27.60
N THR A 9 24.97 -52.34 26.90
CA THR A 9 24.73 -50.90 26.80
C THR A 9 23.72 -50.68 25.68
N SER A 10 22.46 -50.48 26.08
CA SER A 10 21.40 -49.96 25.21
C SER A 10 21.84 -48.63 24.61
N SER A 11 21.78 -48.51 23.27
CA SER A 11 21.95 -47.25 22.58
C SER A 11 20.80 -46.30 22.96
N LEU A 12 21.05 -45.37 23.88
CA LEU A 12 20.21 -44.20 24.07
C LEU A 12 20.42 -43.30 22.85
N GLY A 13 19.58 -43.49 21.83
CA GLY A 13 19.44 -42.52 20.75
C GLY A 13 19.07 -41.18 21.36
N SER A 14 19.90 -40.16 21.15
CA SER A 14 19.61 -38.80 21.55
C SER A 14 18.44 -38.29 20.71
N GLN A 15 17.22 -38.41 21.25
CA GLN A 15 16.11 -37.59 20.79
C GLN A 15 16.40 -36.16 21.19
N VAL A 16 17.11 -35.43 20.31
CA VAL A 16 17.18 -33.98 20.40
C VAL A 16 15.76 -33.49 20.12
N ALA A 17 15.04 -33.17 21.19
CA ALA A 17 13.76 -32.47 21.10
C ALA A 17 14.01 -31.19 20.29
N LYS A 18 13.44 -31.10 19.09
CA LYS A 18 13.37 -29.83 18.36
C LYS A 18 12.56 -28.88 19.23
N ALA A 19 13.24 -27.96 19.90
CA ALA A 19 12.57 -26.82 20.51
C ALA A 19 11.88 -26.07 19.37
N THR A 20 10.55 -26.15 19.31
CA THR A 20 9.74 -25.35 18.40
C THR A 20 9.90 -23.91 18.87
N GLN A 21 10.82 -23.15 18.27
CA GLN A 21 10.88 -21.71 18.48
C GLN A 21 9.53 -21.15 18.04
N LEU A 22 8.76 -20.65 19.00
CA LEU A 22 7.55 -19.87 18.73
C LEU A 22 8.02 -18.55 18.10
N GLN A 23 8.13 -18.53 16.78
CA GLN A 23 8.43 -17.30 16.05
C GLN A 23 7.23 -16.36 16.16
N GLN A 24 7.46 -15.17 16.69
CA GLN A 24 6.44 -14.13 16.76
C GLN A 24 6.01 -13.76 15.34
N LYS A 25 4.70 -13.74 15.10
CA LYS A 25 4.12 -13.28 13.83
C LYS A 25 3.33 -12.00 14.01
N ARG A 26 3.48 -11.04 13.09
CA ARG A 26 2.77 -9.76 13.09
C ARG A 26 1.87 -9.69 11.86
N PHE A 27 0.57 -9.92 12.03
CA PHE A 27 -0.43 -9.73 10.97
C PHE A 27 -0.68 -8.23 10.66
N LEU A 28 0.39 -7.52 10.32
CA LEU A 28 0.42 -6.07 10.23
C LEU A 28 -0.22 -5.60 8.94
N ASN A 29 -1.22 -4.75 9.11
CA ASN A 29 -1.82 -3.98 8.03
C ASN A 29 -1.87 -2.53 8.49
N VAL A 30 -1.51 -1.61 7.60
CA VAL A 30 -1.52 -0.18 7.87
C VAL A 30 -2.59 0.51 7.06
N HIS A 31 -3.17 1.57 7.61
CA HIS A 31 -4.07 2.43 6.89
C HIS A 31 -3.31 3.30 5.88
N GLU A 32 -4.02 3.81 4.87
CA GLU A 32 -3.46 4.69 3.83
C GLU A 32 -2.68 5.86 4.43
N TYR A 33 -3.23 6.53 5.46
CA TYR A 33 -2.54 7.67 6.07
C TYR A 33 -1.20 7.29 6.73
N GLN A 34 -1.09 6.07 7.27
CA GLN A 34 0.15 5.56 7.88
C GLN A 34 1.14 5.14 6.80
N GLY A 35 0.64 4.53 5.72
CA GLY A 35 1.44 4.21 4.54
C GLY A 35 2.01 5.47 3.89
N ALA A 36 1.19 6.50 3.70
CA ALA A 36 1.61 7.78 3.16
C ALA A 36 2.70 8.44 4.02
N GLU A 37 2.55 8.41 5.35
CA GLU A 37 3.58 8.94 6.26
C GLU A 37 4.89 8.15 6.18
N LEU A 38 4.80 6.81 6.12
CA LEU A 38 5.98 5.97 5.91
C LEU A 38 6.66 6.29 4.57
N MET A 39 5.88 6.45 3.50
CA MET A 39 6.39 6.79 2.16
C MET A 39 7.11 8.16 2.15
N ARG A 40 6.59 9.18 2.85
CA ARG A 40 7.27 10.48 2.99
C ARG A 40 8.67 10.36 3.59
N GLN A 41 8.86 9.48 4.57
CA GLN A 41 10.17 9.24 5.20
C GLN A 41 11.22 8.70 4.20
N TYR A 42 10.77 8.09 3.10
CA TYR A 42 11.61 7.60 2.01
C TYR A 42 11.75 8.60 0.85
N GLY A 43 11.28 9.85 1.02
CA GLY A 43 11.31 10.88 -0.01
C GLY A 43 10.32 10.63 -1.16
N ILE A 44 9.34 9.76 -0.94
CA ILE A 44 8.29 9.49 -1.93
C ILE A 44 7.26 10.61 -1.83
N ASN A 45 6.90 11.19 -2.97
CA ASN A 45 5.87 12.21 -3.05
C ASN A 45 4.51 11.59 -2.77
N VAL A 46 3.80 12.13 -1.79
CA VAL A 46 2.40 11.78 -1.50
C VAL A 46 1.60 13.08 -1.31
N PRO A 47 0.28 13.07 -1.55
CA PRO A 47 -0.54 14.24 -1.28
C PRO A 47 -0.44 14.67 0.20
N PRO A 48 -0.42 15.98 0.49
CA PRO A 48 -0.68 16.48 1.83
C PRO A 48 -1.99 15.90 2.35
N GLY A 49 -2.00 15.48 3.60
CA GLY A 49 -3.19 14.91 4.20
C GLY A 49 -3.09 14.77 5.70
N ILE A 50 -4.25 14.80 6.34
CA ILE A 50 -4.45 14.82 7.78
C ILE A 50 -5.46 13.74 8.15
N ALA A 51 -5.05 12.82 9.03
CA ALA A 51 -5.94 11.83 9.59
C ALA A 51 -6.66 12.41 10.81
N VAL A 52 -7.99 12.29 10.84
CA VAL A 52 -8.85 12.80 11.90
C VAL A 52 -9.65 11.67 12.52
N LYS A 53 -9.81 11.71 13.85
CA LYS A 53 -10.54 10.69 14.63
C LYS A 53 -11.78 11.22 15.32
N SER A 54 -11.99 12.53 15.28
CA SER A 54 -13.17 13.19 15.84
C SER A 54 -13.72 14.25 14.89
N LEU A 55 -15.01 14.56 15.03
CA LEU A 55 -15.67 15.59 14.22
C LEU A 55 -15.08 17.00 14.45
N SER A 56 -14.51 17.26 15.64
CA SER A 56 -13.89 18.55 15.97
C SER A 56 -12.63 18.85 15.17
N GLU A 57 -11.93 17.82 14.68
CA GLU A 57 -10.70 17.98 13.89
C GLU A 57 -10.98 18.20 12.38
N VAL A 58 -12.19 17.85 11.92
CA VAL A 58 -12.51 17.75 10.49
C VAL A 58 -12.45 19.11 9.80
N GLU A 59 -13.06 20.14 10.38
CA GLU A 59 -13.16 21.45 9.72
C GLU A 59 -11.80 22.12 9.58
N SER A 60 -10.93 22.05 10.60
CA SER A 60 -9.60 22.62 10.52
C SER A 60 -8.75 21.89 9.47
N ALA A 61 -8.77 20.55 9.49
CA ALA A 61 -8.05 19.74 8.51
C ALA A 61 -8.54 20.01 7.08
N ALA A 62 -9.86 20.12 6.88
CA ALA A 62 -10.44 20.39 5.57
C ALA A 62 -10.07 21.79 5.05
N ARG A 63 -10.06 22.82 5.91
CA ARG A 63 -9.66 24.18 5.52
C ARG A 63 -8.18 24.26 5.16
N GLU A 64 -7.32 23.57 5.90
CA GLU A 64 -5.87 23.55 5.64
C GLU A 64 -5.53 22.89 4.30
N LEU A 65 -6.27 21.83 3.94
CA LEU A 65 -6.01 21.03 2.74
C LEU A 65 -6.84 21.44 1.51
N ALA A 66 -7.71 22.44 1.66
CA ALA A 66 -8.57 22.90 0.58
C ALA A 66 -7.73 23.44 -0.59
N ASP A 67 -8.11 23.05 -1.80
CA ASP A 67 -7.52 23.62 -3.01
C ASP A 67 -8.02 25.05 -3.28
N ASP A 68 -7.60 25.62 -4.40
CA ASP A 68 -7.98 26.94 -4.89
C ASP A 68 -9.50 27.11 -5.15
N LYS A 69 -10.27 26.01 -5.18
CA LYS A 69 -11.74 26.00 -5.30
C LYS A 69 -12.44 25.72 -3.98
N GLY A 70 -11.68 25.58 -2.89
CA GLY A 70 -12.21 25.21 -1.59
C GLY A 70 -12.58 23.72 -1.50
N GLU A 71 -12.03 22.86 -2.37
CA GLU A 71 -12.34 21.43 -2.42
C GLU A 71 -11.25 20.59 -1.73
N VAL A 72 -11.67 19.50 -1.09
CA VAL A 72 -10.81 18.53 -0.41
C VAL A 72 -11.32 17.11 -0.65
N VAL A 73 -10.43 16.12 -0.56
CA VAL A 73 -10.82 14.70 -0.62
C VAL A 73 -10.98 14.17 0.80
N ILE A 74 -12.13 13.56 1.11
CA ILE A 74 -12.36 12.81 2.35
C ILE A 74 -12.37 11.32 2.06
N LYS A 75 -11.54 10.55 2.77
CA LYS A 75 -11.35 9.11 2.54
C LYS A 75 -11.57 8.31 3.82
N SER A 76 -12.42 7.29 3.74
CA SER A 76 -12.63 6.31 4.82
C SER A 76 -11.36 5.48 5.02
N GLN A 77 -10.90 5.38 6.26
CA GLN A 77 -9.75 4.54 6.59
C GLN A 77 -10.22 3.19 7.09
N ILE A 78 -10.22 2.20 6.19
CA ILE A 78 -10.45 0.79 6.48
C ILE A 78 -9.35 -0.05 5.85
N LEU A 79 -9.07 -1.22 6.41
CA LEU A 79 -8.10 -2.18 5.86
C LEU A 79 -8.75 -3.04 4.78
N ALA A 80 -9.24 -2.39 3.72
CA ALA A 80 -9.82 -3.00 2.54
C ALA A 80 -9.85 -2.01 1.36
N GLY A 81 -9.71 -2.51 0.15
CA GLY A 81 -9.86 -1.76 -1.09
C GLY A 81 -11.32 -1.59 -1.52
N GLY A 82 -11.51 -0.92 -2.67
CA GLY A 82 -12.83 -0.69 -3.27
C GLY A 82 -13.69 0.33 -2.51
N ARG A 83 -13.05 1.22 -1.75
CA ARG A 83 -13.71 2.20 -0.87
C ARG A 83 -14.62 3.15 -1.65
N GLY A 84 -14.17 3.65 -2.80
CA GLY A 84 -14.96 4.57 -3.64
C GLY A 84 -16.30 3.99 -4.11
N LEU A 85 -16.37 2.67 -4.34
CA LEU A 85 -17.59 1.97 -4.74
C LEU A 85 -18.36 1.34 -3.56
N GLY A 86 -17.87 1.53 -2.33
CA GLY A 86 -18.49 0.98 -1.15
C GLY A 86 -19.86 1.60 -0.83
N THR A 87 -20.56 1.02 0.13
CA THR A 87 -21.81 1.55 0.67
C THR A 87 -21.77 1.46 2.18
N PHE A 88 -22.06 2.55 2.88
CA PHE A 88 -22.23 2.53 4.31
C PHE A 88 -23.56 1.89 4.70
N THR A 89 -23.60 1.28 5.88
CA THR A 89 -24.83 0.67 6.43
C THR A 89 -25.97 1.68 6.65
N ASN A 90 -25.66 2.98 6.76
CA ASN A 90 -26.64 4.07 6.83
C ASN A 90 -27.15 4.55 5.45
N GLY A 91 -26.73 3.90 4.35
CA GLY A 91 -27.16 4.21 2.99
C GLY A 91 -26.24 5.14 2.19
N LEU A 92 -25.26 5.81 2.83
CA LEU A 92 -24.30 6.65 2.11
C LEU A 92 -23.51 5.82 1.10
N LYS A 93 -23.46 6.27 -0.16
CA LYS A 93 -22.69 5.62 -1.23
C LYS A 93 -21.29 6.20 -1.29
N GLY A 94 -20.29 5.34 -1.46
CA GLY A 94 -18.89 5.69 -1.56
C GLY A 94 -18.23 6.01 -0.22
N GLY A 95 -17.01 5.52 -0.05
CA GLY A 95 -16.12 5.81 1.08
C GLY A 95 -15.06 6.86 0.77
N VAL A 96 -15.03 7.40 -0.45
CA VAL A 96 -14.09 8.43 -0.92
C VAL A 96 -14.90 9.49 -1.66
N HIS A 97 -14.77 10.76 -1.25
CA HIS A 97 -15.53 11.87 -1.83
C HIS A 97 -14.65 13.09 -2.04
N VAL A 98 -14.86 13.79 -3.15
CA VAL A 98 -14.41 15.18 -3.32
C VAL A 98 -15.55 16.06 -2.84
N ILE A 99 -15.27 16.93 -1.88
CA ILE A 99 -16.27 17.78 -1.23
C ILE A 99 -15.73 19.19 -1.05
N LYS A 100 -16.62 20.16 -0.85
CA LYS A 100 -16.21 21.48 -0.35
C LYS A 100 -15.75 21.37 1.09
N ALA A 101 -14.71 22.10 1.47
CA ALA A 101 -14.21 22.13 2.85
C ALA A 101 -15.28 22.56 3.85
N SER A 102 -16.21 23.44 3.43
CA SER A 102 -17.38 23.85 4.22
C SER A 102 -18.37 22.72 4.52
N GLU A 103 -18.37 21.65 3.72
CA GLU A 103 -19.27 20.50 3.85
C GLU A 103 -18.60 19.31 4.58
N ALA A 104 -17.32 19.44 4.92
CA ALA A 104 -16.51 18.35 5.46
C ALA A 104 -17.07 17.75 6.75
N LYS A 105 -17.54 18.58 7.67
CA LYS A 105 -18.15 18.11 8.92
C LYS A 105 -19.43 17.30 8.68
N ALA A 106 -20.33 17.80 7.83
CA ALA A 106 -21.58 17.11 7.51
C ALA A 106 -21.35 15.78 6.78
N MET A 107 -20.31 15.70 5.95
CA MET A 107 -19.90 14.43 5.33
C MET A 107 -19.29 13.48 6.38
N ALA A 108 -18.40 13.98 7.25
CA ALA A 108 -17.77 13.20 8.30
C ALA A 108 -18.78 12.63 9.31
N GLU A 109 -19.84 13.36 9.65
CA GLU A 109 -20.95 12.87 10.51
C GLU A 109 -21.63 11.62 9.95
N LYS A 110 -21.66 11.46 8.61
CA LYS A 110 -22.24 10.29 7.94
C LYS A 110 -21.25 9.14 7.80
N MET A 111 -19.95 9.40 7.90
CA MET A 111 -18.90 8.41 7.63
C MET A 111 -18.25 7.89 8.92
N LEU A 112 -17.85 8.78 9.83
CA LEU A 112 -17.11 8.46 11.05
C LEU A 112 -17.98 7.62 12.00
N ASN A 113 -17.39 6.59 12.59
CA ASN A 113 -18.04 5.55 13.38
C ASN A 113 -19.12 4.75 12.62
N GLY A 114 -19.28 4.98 11.31
CA GLY A 114 -20.10 4.18 10.42
C GLY A 114 -19.43 2.86 10.05
N THR A 115 -20.17 2.00 9.35
CA THR A 115 -19.64 0.74 8.80
C THR A 115 -19.68 0.80 7.28
N LEU A 116 -18.52 0.68 6.63
CA LEU A 116 -18.37 0.68 5.18
C LEU A 116 -18.30 -0.75 4.64
N VAL A 117 -19.23 -1.09 3.75
CA VAL A 117 -19.26 -2.35 3.00
C VAL A 117 -18.62 -2.14 1.64
N THR A 118 -17.66 -2.98 1.27
CA THR A 118 -17.02 -3.02 -0.05
C THR A 118 -17.01 -4.46 -0.56
N LYS A 119 -16.65 -4.65 -1.84
CA LYS A 119 -16.50 -5.98 -2.43
C LYS A 119 -15.49 -6.85 -1.65
N GLN A 120 -14.51 -6.24 -0.98
CA GLN A 120 -13.45 -6.91 -0.23
C GLN A 120 -13.77 -7.14 1.25
N THR A 121 -14.74 -6.42 1.84
CA THR A 121 -15.09 -6.58 3.26
C THR A 121 -16.20 -7.60 3.51
N GLY A 122 -16.93 -7.98 2.45
CA GLY A 122 -18.14 -8.80 2.55
C GLY A 122 -19.29 -8.07 3.28
N ALA A 123 -20.40 -8.76 3.50
CA ALA A 123 -21.62 -8.14 4.05
C ALA A 123 -21.45 -7.50 5.43
N LYS A 124 -20.45 -7.93 6.22
CA LYS A 124 -20.17 -7.39 7.56
C LYS A 124 -19.55 -5.99 7.52
N GLY A 125 -18.93 -5.59 6.42
CA GLY A 125 -18.23 -4.30 6.33
C GLY A 125 -17.05 -4.16 7.29
N LYS A 126 -16.53 -2.94 7.39
CA LYS A 126 -15.51 -2.54 8.37
C LYS A 126 -15.89 -1.21 9.02
N PRO A 127 -15.63 -1.02 10.33
CA PRO A 127 -15.89 0.25 11.00
C PRO A 127 -14.92 1.33 10.51
N VAL A 128 -15.41 2.55 10.34
CA VAL A 128 -14.64 3.72 9.92
C VAL A 128 -14.38 4.60 11.15
N ASN A 129 -13.29 4.30 11.87
CA ASN A 129 -12.93 5.05 13.10
C ASN A 129 -11.98 6.23 12.83
N THR A 130 -11.48 6.33 11.60
CA THR A 130 -10.57 7.39 11.17
C THR A 130 -10.99 7.82 9.76
N LEU A 131 -10.95 9.14 9.52
CA LEU A 131 -11.07 9.72 8.19
C LEU A 131 -9.73 10.32 7.81
N TYR A 132 -9.39 10.26 6.53
CA TYR A 132 -8.20 10.90 5.98
C TYR A 132 -8.64 12.00 5.02
N LEU A 133 -8.37 13.24 5.40
CA LEU A 133 -8.54 14.38 4.54
C LEU A 133 -7.25 14.52 3.74
N ALA A 134 -7.35 14.68 2.42
CA ALA A 134 -6.20 14.84 1.54
C ALA A 134 -6.46 15.96 0.53
N GLN A 135 -5.40 16.65 0.16
CA GLN A 135 -5.48 17.65 -0.89
C GLN A 135 -5.97 17.02 -2.20
N LYS A 136 -6.91 17.70 -2.87
CA LYS A 136 -7.36 17.28 -4.20
C LYS A 136 -6.22 17.48 -5.20
N MET A 137 -5.82 16.38 -5.84
CA MET A 137 -4.76 16.42 -6.85
C MET A 137 -5.34 16.78 -8.22
N LYS A 138 -4.62 17.63 -8.98
CA LYS A 138 -4.88 17.89 -10.40
C LYS A 138 -4.09 16.87 -11.21
N LEU A 139 -4.67 15.69 -11.41
CA LEU A 139 -4.02 14.56 -12.05
C LEU A 139 -3.96 14.76 -13.56
N LYS A 140 -2.77 14.72 -14.16
CA LYS A 140 -2.62 14.65 -15.63
C LYS A 140 -2.82 13.22 -16.12
N ARG A 141 -2.29 12.26 -15.37
CA ARG A 141 -2.34 10.82 -15.67
C ARG A 141 -2.48 10.03 -14.38
N GLU A 142 -3.19 8.92 -14.50
CA GLU A 142 -3.32 7.89 -13.47
C GLU A 142 -2.71 6.61 -14.01
N MET A 143 -1.73 6.08 -13.28
CA MET A 143 -0.97 4.88 -13.63
C MET A 143 -1.07 3.87 -12.51
N TYR A 144 -0.66 2.63 -12.79
CA TYR A 144 -0.55 1.58 -11.79
C TYR A 144 0.92 1.25 -11.54
N PHE A 145 1.29 1.08 -10.27
CA PHE A 145 2.61 0.60 -9.89
C PHE A 145 2.49 -0.37 -8.71
N ALA A 146 3.23 -1.48 -8.76
CA ALA A 146 3.38 -2.37 -7.63
C ALA A 146 4.77 -3.01 -7.58
N ILE A 147 5.22 -3.33 -6.36
CA ILE A 147 6.35 -4.22 -6.08
C ILE A 147 5.81 -5.38 -5.25
N LEU A 148 6.13 -6.60 -5.66
CA LEU A 148 5.72 -7.82 -4.95
C LEU A 148 6.82 -8.88 -5.01
N LEU A 149 6.79 -9.84 -4.10
CA LEU A 149 7.66 -11.01 -4.17
C LEU A 149 7.14 -12.01 -5.21
N ASP A 150 7.87 -12.20 -6.30
CA ASP A 150 7.55 -13.20 -7.32
C ASP A 150 8.29 -14.51 -7.04
N ARG A 151 7.53 -15.60 -6.98
CA ARG A 151 8.06 -16.94 -6.75
C ARG A 151 8.84 -17.47 -7.95
N SER A 152 8.52 -17.00 -9.16
CA SER A 152 9.12 -17.48 -10.39
C SER A 152 10.57 -16.99 -10.53
N SER A 153 10.79 -15.71 -10.26
CA SER A 153 12.12 -15.09 -10.22
C SER A 153 12.82 -15.19 -8.86
N ALA A 154 12.14 -15.72 -7.83
CA ALA A 154 12.64 -15.83 -6.46
C ALA A 154 13.13 -14.49 -5.89
N GLY A 155 12.44 -13.40 -6.21
CA GLY A 155 12.83 -12.05 -5.81
C GLY A 155 11.75 -11.01 -6.04
N PRO A 156 12.04 -9.72 -5.80
CA PRO A 156 11.11 -8.64 -6.06
C PRO A 156 10.81 -8.49 -7.56
N LEU A 157 9.54 -8.32 -7.88
CA LEU A 157 9.04 -8.01 -9.21
C LEU A 157 8.34 -6.65 -9.18
N ILE A 158 8.80 -5.73 -10.01
CA ILE A 158 8.10 -4.48 -10.26
C ILE A 158 7.10 -4.69 -11.39
N ILE A 159 5.85 -4.31 -11.17
CA ILE A 159 4.78 -4.27 -12.17
C ILE A 159 4.35 -2.82 -12.33
N ALA A 160 4.34 -2.31 -13.55
CA ALA A 160 3.91 -0.96 -13.86
C ALA A 160 2.97 -0.98 -15.07
N CYS A 161 1.97 -0.11 -15.09
CA CYS A 161 1.10 0.11 -16.24
C CYS A 161 0.88 1.60 -16.44
N SER A 162 0.95 2.06 -17.70
CA SER A 162 0.66 3.45 -18.06
C SER A 162 -0.82 3.83 -17.93
N GLU A 163 -1.70 2.85 -17.63
CA GLU A 163 -3.08 3.05 -17.23
C GLU A 163 -3.26 2.66 -15.76
N GLY A 164 -4.12 3.37 -15.03
CA GLY A 164 -4.34 3.20 -13.60
C GLY A 164 -5.78 3.49 -13.18
N GLY A 165 -6.02 3.56 -11.87
CA GLY A 165 -7.33 3.87 -11.30
C GLY A 165 -8.31 2.69 -11.25
N THR A 166 -7.88 1.49 -11.70
CA THR A 166 -8.62 0.23 -11.60
C THR A 166 -7.71 -0.92 -11.14
N SER A 167 -8.27 -2.11 -10.92
CA SER A 167 -7.49 -3.28 -10.48
C SER A 167 -6.47 -3.75 -11.53
N ILE A 168 -5.37 -4.36 -11.08
CA ILE A 168 -4.35 -4.90 -12.00
C ILE A 168 -4.89 -6.06 -12.84
N GLU A 169 -5.85 -6.81 -12.32
CA GLU A 169 -6.55 -7.87 -13.06
C GLU A 169 -7.31 -7.29 -14.25
N ASP A 170 -8.06 -6.19 -14.05
CA ASP A 170 -8.77 -5.52 -15.14
C ASP A 170 -7.79 -4.94 -16.17
N LEU A 171 -6.65 -4.40 -15.71
CA LEU A 171 -5.62 -3.88 -16.60
C LEU A 171 -4.96 -4.99 -17.42
N ALA A 172 -4.72 -6.17 -16.83
CA ALA A 172 -4.15 -7.31 -17.53
C ALA A 172 -5.10 -7.89 -18.59
N GLU A 173 -6.41 -7.76 -18.39
CA GLU A 173 -7.40 -8.16 -19.40
C GLU A 173 -7.54 -7.12 -20.53
N LYS A 174 -7.58 -5.83 -20.18
CA LYS A 174 -7.87 -4.74 -21.14
C LYS A 174 -6.65 -4.18 -21.87
N TYR A 175 -5.51 -4.10 -21.17
CA TYR A 175 -4.29 -3.45 -21.64
C TYR A 175 -3.02 -4.26 -21.32
N PRO A 176 -2.97 -5.58 -21.61
CA PRO A 176 -1.81 -6.42 -21.30
C PRO A 176 -0.50 -5.88 -21.89
N GLU A 177 -0.56 -5.21 -23.04
CA GLU A 177 0.57 -4.62 -23.75
C GLU A 177 1.16 -3.39 -23.05
N LYS A 178 0.38 -2.73 -22.18
CA LYS A 178 0.82 -1.56 -21.41
C LYS A 178 1.46 -1.95 -20.07
N ILE A 179 1.41 -3.22 -19.70
CA ILE A 179 1.99 -3.72 -18.46
C ILE A 179 3.46 -4.06 -18.68
N VAL A 180 4.32 -3.40 -17.91
CA VAL A 180 5.75 -3.69 -17.84
C VAL A 180 6.04 -4.47 -16.56
N LYS A 181 6.81 -5.54 -16.69
CA LYS A 181 7.28 -6.40 -15.60
C LYS A 181 8.80 -6.37 -15.55
N VAL A 182 9.36 -5.91 -14.44
CA VAL A 182 10.82 -5.78 -14.27
C VAL A 182 11.24 -6.58 -13.04
N PRO A 183 11.79 -7.81 -13.21
CA PRO A 183 12.33 -8.56 -12.09
C PRO A 183 13.61 -7.89 -11.57
N VAL A 184 13.75 -7.82 -10.25
CA VAL A 184 14.89 -7.19 -9.58
C VAL A 184 15.70 -8.26 -8.86
N ASN A 185 17.01 -8.26 -9.09
CA ASN A 185 17.91 -9.14 -8.35
C ASN A 185 18.02 -8.63 -6.90
N ILE A 186 17.72 -9.50 -5.92
CA ILE A 186 17.70 -9.09 -4.50
C ILE A 186 19.08 -8.74 -3.93
N ILE A 187 20.15 -9.29 -4.50
CA ILE A 187 21.53 -9.03 -4.03
C ILE A 187 22.03 -7.70 -4.59
N GLN A 188 21.79 -7.45 -5.88
CA GLN A 188 22.21 -6.21 -6.54
C GLN A 188 21.29 -5.02 -6.19
N GLY A 189 20.00 -5.28 -5.98
CA GLY A 189 18.98 -4.26 -5.89
C GLY A 189 18.56 -3.71 -7.26
N ILE A 190 17.63 -2.76 -7.25
CA ILE A 190 17.18 -2.07 -8.46
C ILE A 190 18.30 -1.19 -9.05
N THR A 191 18.56 -1.34 -10.35
CA THR A 191 19.55 -0.53 -11.06
C THR A 191 18.93 0.76 -11.61
N ASP A 192 19.76 1.74 -11.98
CA ASP A 192 19.30 2.98 -12.63
C ASP A 192 18.63 2.72 -13.98
N ASP A 193 19.16 1.77 -14.75
CA ASP A 193 18.56 1.35 -16.03
C ASP A 193 17.18 0.71 -15.83
N GLN A 194 17.03 -0.13 -14.80
CA GLN A 194 15.74 -0.73 -14.46
C GLN A 194 14.74 0.32 -13.99
N ALA A 195 15.15 1.25 -13.12
CA ALA A 195 14.29 2.33 -12.67
C ALA A 195 13.84 3.23 -13.84
N THR A 196 14.75 3.52 -14.77
CA THR A 196 14.47 4.26 -16.01
C THR A 196 13.53 3.49 -16.94
N GLN A 197 13.72 2.17 -17.08
CA GLN A 197 12.84 1.29 -17.85
C GLN A 197 11.41 1.33 -17.29
N VAL A 198 11.26 1.25 -15.97
CA VAL A 198 9.95 1.32 -15.31
C VAL A 198 9.31 2.71 -15.51
N ALA A 199 10.07 3.79 -15.33
CA ALA A 199 9.57 5.15 -15.55
C ALA A 199 9.05 5.36 -16.98
N LYS A 200 9.79 4.86 -17.99
CA LYS A 200 9.35 4.88 -19.39
C LYS A 200 8.14 3.97 -19.64
N GLY A 201 8.07 2.82 -18.96
CA GLY A 201 6.92 1.91 -19.00
C GLY A 201 5.63 2.50 -18.44
N LEU A 202 5.75 3.36 -17.42
CA LEU A 202 4.67 4.21 -16.92
C LEU A 202 4.29 5.32 -17.93
N GLY A 203 5.09 5.52 -18.98
CA GLY A 203 4.88 6.54 -20.00
C GLY A 203 5.45 7.92 -19.63
N VAL A 204 6.30 8.04 -18.61
CA VAL A 204 6.95 9.32 -18.25
C VAL A 204 7.91 9.74 -19.36
N VAL A 205 7.79 10.99 -19.82
CA VAL A 205 8.61 11.53 -20.94
C VAL A 205 9.56 12.63 -20.47
N GLU A 206 9.08 13.63 -19.73
CA GLU A 206 9.89 14.82 -19.40
C GLU A 206 10.77 14.63 -18.16
N LYS A 207 10.27 13.93 -17.15
CA LYS A 207 10.88 13.83 -15.81
C LYS A 207 11.31 12.41 -15.46
N VAL A 208 11.95 11.75 -16.41
CA VAL A 208 12.31 10.32 -16.31
C VAL A 208 13.27 10.08 -15.13
N ASP A 209 14.24 10.97 -14.93
CA ASP A 209 15.22 10.83 -13.85
C ASP A 209 14.60 11.03 -12.46
N GLU A 210 13.67 11.98 -12.32
CA GLU A 210 12.90 12.17 -11.09
C GLU A 210 11.96 10.99 -10.82
N ALA A 211 11.30 10.47 -11.87
CA ALA A 211 10.46 9.29 -11.77
C ALA A 211 11.28 8.05 -11.35
N ALA A 212 12.46 7.86 -11.93
CA ALA A 212 13.38 6.79 -11.55
C ALA A 212 13.79 6.90 -10.07
N LYS A 213 14.05 8.11 -9.55
CA LYS A 213 14.31 8.33 -8.11
C LYS A 213 13.13 7.93 -7.23
N GLN A 214 11.90 8.27 -7.63
CA GLN A 214 10.69 7.87 -6.89
C GLN A 214 10.52 6.34 -6.87
N ILE A 215 10.74 5.67 -8.00
CA ILE A 215 10.68 4.20 -8.12
C ILE A 215 11.75 3.53 -7.23
N LYS A 216 12.98 4.05 -7.22
CA LYS A 216 14.04 3.57 -6.32
C LYS A 216 13.68 3.81 -4.84
N GLY A 217 13.02 4.91 -4.51
CA GLY A 217 12.50 5.18 -3.17
C GLY A 217 11.45 4.16 -2.73
N LEU A 218 10.50 3.83 -3.62
CA LEU A 218 9.50 2.78 -3.40
C LEU A 218 10.14 1.40 -3.18
N TYR A 219 11.15 1.05 -3.99
CA TYR A 219 11.91 -0.19 -3.82
C TYR A 219 12.69 -0.22 -2.51
N LYS A 220 13.33 0.91 -2.14
CA LYS A 220 14.04 1.03 -0.87
C LYS A 220 13.10 0.83 0.31
N LEU A 221 11.91 1.44 0.29
CA LEU A 221 10.86 1.23 1.29
C LEU A 221 10.45 -0.25 1.35
N PHE A 222 10.24 -0.87 0.20
CA PHE A 222 9.86 -2.28 0.10
C PHE A 222 10.87 -3.18 0.83
N CYS A 223 12.16 -2.98 0.60
CA CYS A 223 13.22 -3.77 1.22
C CYS A 223 13.43 -3.45 2.70
N GLU A 224 13.54 -2.17 3.08
CA GLU A 224 13.91 -1.78 4.45
C GLU A 224 12.78 -1.95 5.47
N ARG A 225 11.55 -2.12 5.02
CA ARG A 225 10.37 -2.31 5.88
C ARG A 225 9.79 -3.71 5.77
N ASP A 226 10.55 -4.64 5.20
CA ASP A 226 10.13 -6.04 5.02
C ASP A 226 8.73 -6.13 4.40
N CYS A 227 8.50 -5.31 3.36
CA CYS A 227 7.23 -5.35 2.67
C CYS A 227 7.14 -6.61 1.81
N THR A 228 5.98 -7.26 1.84
CA THR A 228 5.62 -8.31 0.87
C THR A 228 4.98 -7.70 -0.37
N MET A 229 4.41 -6.50 -0.23
CA MET A 229 3.77 -5.76 -1.31
C MET A 229 3.84 -4.25 -1.06
N VAL A 230 4.17 -3.50 -2.10
CA VAL A 230 3.93 -2.05 -2.18
C VAL A 230 3.10 -1.82 -3.42
N GLU A 231 1.83 -1.50 -3.28
CA GLU A 231 0.92 -1.18 -4.39
C GLU A 231 0.57 0.31 -4.31
N VAL A 232 0.75 1.04 -5.42
CA VAL A 232 0.39 2.44 -5.57
C VAL A 232 -0.60 2.57 -6.72
N ASN A 233 -1.84 2.89 -6.39
CA ASN A 233 -2.93 2.93 -7.36
C ASN A 233 -4.02 3.95 -6.97
N PRO A 234 -4.08 5.12 -7.60
CA PRO A 234 -3.23 5.53 -8.71
C PRO A 234 -1.83 6.00 -8.24
N LEU A 235 -0.81 5.63 -9.02
CA LEU A 235 0.42 6.41 -9.12
C LEU A 235 0.15 7.54 -10.12
N ALA A 236 0.15 8.77 -9.63
CA ALA A 236 -0.18 9.96 -10.37
C ALA A 236 1.05 10.65 -10.95
N GLU A 237 0.84 11.51 -11.94
CA GLU A 237 1.82 12.49 -12.40
C GLU A 237 1.23 13.89 -12.46
N ASP A 238 1.97 14.86 -11.94
CA ASP A 238 1.67 16.29 -12.02
C ASP A 238 2.89 17.09 -12.54
N ASP A 239 2.82 18.42 -12.46
CA ASP A 239 3.92 19.30 -12.88
C ASP A 239 5.21 19.12 -12.08
N LYS A 240 5.19 18.46 -10.91
CA LYS A 240 6.35 18.24 -10.04
C LYS A 240 6.94 16.84 -10.22
N GLY A 241 6.16 15.88 -10.68
CA GLY A 241 6.61 14.54 -11.06
C GLY A 241 5.63 13.46 -10.62
N LEU A 242 6.15 12.27 -10.34
CA LEU A 242 5.33 11.17 -9.83
C LEU A 242 4.88 11.43 -8.39
N ILE A 243 3.64 11.08 -8.09
CA ILE A 243 3.01 11.20 -6.76
C ILE A 243 2.20 9.94 -6.46
N ALA A 244 2.46 9.30 -5.33
CA ALA A 244 1.67 8.17 -4.85
C ALA A 244 0.37 8.68 -4.21
N ALA A 245 -0.72 8.70 -4.97
CA ALA A 245 -1.98 9.31 -4.55
C ALA A 245 -2.82 8.42 -3.61
N ASP A 246 -2.68 7.10 -3.75
CA ASP A 246 -3.20 6.09 -2.83
C ASP A 246 -2.23 4.89 -2.85
N ALA A 247 -1.97 4.32 -1.69
CA ALA A 247 -1.01 3.25 -1.53
C ALA A 247 -1.48 2.21 -0.51
N LYS A 248 -1.17 0.96 -0.80
CA LYS A 248 -1.40 -0.20 0.05
C LYS A 248 -0.09 -0.93 0.27
N LEU A 249 0.30 -1.03 1.55
CA LEU A 249 1.53 -1.69 1.96
C LEU A 249 1.18 -3.00 2.69
N GLY A 250 1.76 -4.10 2.21
CA GLY A 250 1.74 -5.40 2.87
C GLY A 250 3.12 -5.70 3.46
N PHE A 251 3.14 -6.33 4.64
CA PHE A 251 4.36 -6.62 5.41
C PHE A 251 4.52 -8.13 5.59
N ASP A 252 5.75 -8.60 5.79
CA ASP A 252 6.01 -10.00 6.15
C ASP A 252 5.65 -10.22 7.61
N ASP A 253 4.70 -11.14 7.85
CA ASP A 253 4.29 -11.51 9.19
C ASP A 253 5.47 -12.05 10.03
N ASN A 254 6.51 -12.60 9.40
CA ASN A 254 7.63 -13.24 10.08
C ASN A 254 8.80 -12.29 10.39
N ALA A 255 8.76 -11.05 9.89
CA ALA A 255 9.80 -10.03 10.10
C ALA A 255 9.58 -9.23 11.40
N ALA A 256 9.16 -9.93 12.45
CA ALA A 256 8.63 -9.34 13.67
C ALA A 256 9.67 -8.65 14.56
#